data_AF-A0AAE1RWB3-F1
#
_entry.id   AF-A0AAE1RWB3-F1
#
_cell.length_a   1.000
_cell.length_b   1.000
_cell.length_c   1.000
_cell.angle_alpha   90.00
_cell.angle_beta   90.00
_cell.angle_gamma   90.00
#
_symmetry.space_group_name_H-M   'P 1'
#
loop_
_entity.id
_entity.type
_entity.pdbx_description
1 polymer ?
#
loop_
_entity_poly.entity_id
_entity_poly.type
_entity_poly.pdbx_seq_one_letter_code
_entity_poly.pdbx_strand_id
1 'polypeptide(L)'
;MAAMARIFPGVFLICIILPLLASAFTDHLPEVQLANESDKNDVPIHINNVTQLSEMGKKIIKALKKKAKEQHDLDHDLIEESQPEEEAAPVTPTPVPVDPTPTPNPVPVDPTTTPTPVPGNQAPTNVPEGYPGATRAPVTIGYGGAPLTPYPSDPQTQVPVQPAPQQDLPTPEEIKEHRKRAGLQVGFYDETCPNAEKIIKEGMIRAFGNDSSIAAPIPRLLLHDCFVNGCDASLFLDQTPSGARVEKLANSNGRTVRGFDLIDEIKAELEAECPGIVSCTDLLVYLSRDAFVVSGVPHYDVPGGRRDGMESLEANVLGNLPLPDFTVDMLIDLFKKKGLNEEDLVVLIGAHSIGVAHCFSFLYRLDNPQKAALVDPRLAGVMKFTCTNPMSTLAFDTTTQYKMDSIYYKQLAGKRGLLESDVLLNEDPRTRDYIQKFGEDENGWFNKLGKAMNKLASIQVLTGDQGQIRKQCRAVN
;
A
#
# COMPACT_ATOMS: atom_id res chain seq x y z
N MET A 1 31.73 -3.97 -53.22
CA MET A 1 31.13 -2.96 -52.33
C MET A 1 30.02 -3.68 -51.57
N ALA A 2 30.29 -4.29 -50.40
CA ALA A 2 30.19 -3.68 -49.07
C ALA A 2 28.81 -3.02 -48.85
N ALA A 3 27.93 -3.40 -47.92
CA ALA A 3 28.05 -4.23 -46.73
C ALA A 3 26.66 -4.83 -46.37
N MET A 4 26.60 -6.13 -46.09
CA MET A 4 25.48 -6.83 -45.45
C MET A 4 26.12 -7.90 -44.56
N ALA A 5 26.57 -7.50 -43.37
CA ALA A 5 26.98 -8.37 -42.27
C ALA A 5 27.26 -7.48 -41.05
N ARG A 6 26.45 -7.61 -39.99
CA ARG A 6 26.78 -7.35 -38.55
C ARG A 6 25.49 -7.14 -37.74
N ILE A 7 24.84 -8.20 -37.29
CA ILE A 7 24.14 -8.29 -35.99
C ILE A 7 24.24 -9.77 -35.55
N PHE A 8 24.42 -10.03 -34.25
CA PHE A 8 24.78 -11.28 -33.54
C PHE A 8 26.28 -11.49 -33.34
N PRO A 9 26.81 -11.02 -32.20
CA PRO A 9 27.12 -11.98 -31.14
C PRO A 9 26.85 -11.42 -29.74
N GLY A 10 25.85 -11.95 -29.05
CA GLY A 10 25.57 -11.62 -27.64
C GLY A 10 24.79 -12.68 -26.86
N VAL A 11 24.43 -13.79 -27.51
CA VAL A 11 23.58 -14.83 -26.90
C VAL A 11 24.29 -16.20 -26.84
N PHE A 12 25.49 -16.32 -27.40
CA PHE A 12 26.27 -17.58 -27.39
C PHE A 12 27.35 -17.67 -26.30
N LEU A 13 27.51 -16.64 -25.45
CA LEU A 13 28.50 -16.66 -24.34
C LEU A 13 27.89 -16.96 -22.97
N ILE A 14 26.57 -17.13 -22.86
CA ILE A 14 25.88 -17.37 -21.57
C ILE A 14 25.49 -18.84 -21.37
N CYS A 15 25.46 -19.67 -22.42
CA CYS A 15 25.10 -21.09 -22.31
C CYS A 15 26.28 -22.06 -22.09
N ILE A 16 27.52 -21.58 -21.94
CA ILE A 16 28.70 -22.44 -21.71
C ILE A 16 29.40 -22.16 -20.35
N ILE A 17 29.07 -21.05 -19.66
CA ILE A 17 29.70 -20.69 -18.38
C ILE A 17 28.84 -21.07 -17.15
N LEU A 18 27.64 -21.64 -17.35
CA LEU A 18 26.75 -22.07 -16.25
C LEU A 18 26.73 -23.57 -15.88
N PRO A 19 27.74 -24.41 -16.23
CA PRO A 19 27.97 -25.65 -15.49
C PRO A 19 29.34 -25.75 -14.79
N LEU A 20 30.18 -24.70 -14.78
CA LEU A 20 31.55 -24.76 -14.22
C LEU A 20 31.75 -24.10 -12.85
N LEU A 21 30.67 -23.64 -12.19
CA LEU A 21 30.72 -23.14 -10.79
C LEU A 21 29.94 -24.03 -9.80
N ALA A 22 29.61 -25.26 -10.18
CA ALA A 22 28.97 -26.26 -9.31
C ALA A 22 29.92 -27.41 -8.89
N SER A 23 31.24 -27.23 -8.96
CA SER A 23 32.21 -28.26 -8.54
C SER A 23 33.43 -27.72 -7.78
N ALA A 24 33.28 -26.60 -7.06
CA ALA A 24 34.33 -26.12 -6.19
C ALA A 24 33.74 -25.55 -4.89
N PHE A 25 33.13 -26.41 -4.06
CA PHE A 25 33.00 -26.27 -2.60
C PHE A 25 32.45 -27.58 -2.01
N THR A 26 33.21 -28.66 -2.18
CA THR A 26 33.15 -29.84 -1.33
C THR A 26 34.59 -30.19 -1.03
N ASP A 27 35.15 -29.53 -0.02
CA ASP A 27 36.21 -30.04 0.86
C ASP A 27 36.57 -28.92 1.84
N HIS A 28 36.64 -29.29 3.13
CA HIS A 28 36.88 -28.46 4.33
C HIS A 28 35.63 -27.97 5.08
N LEU A 29 35.02 -28.90 5.82
CA LEU A 29 34.50 -28.62 7.15
C LEU A 29 35.34 -29.43 8.18
N PRO A 30 35.74 -28.85 9.32
CA PRO A 30 36.43 -29.60 10.36
C PRO A 30 35.44 -30.48 11.13
N GLU A 31 35.89 -31.70 11.42
CA GLU A 31 35.30 -32.66 12.36
C GLU A 31 35.22 -32.00 13.75
N VAL A 32 34.00 -31.75 14.23
CA VAL A 32 33.76 -31.43 15.65
C VAL A 32 33.38 -32.72 16.35
N GLN A 33 34.33 -33.25 17.13
CA GLN A 33 34.08 -34.32 18.09
C GLN A 33 33.15 -33.79 19.19
N LEU A 34 31.95 -34.38 19.28
CA LEU A 34 31.08 -34.24 20.44
C LEU A 34 31.62 -35.12 21.57
N ALA A 35 32.28 -34.49 22.55
CA ALA A 35 32.53 -35.09 23.85
C ALA A 35 31.23 -35.07 24.66
N ASN A 36 30.81 -36.26 25.10
CA ASN A 36 29.76 -36.46 26.09
C ASN A 36 30.24 -35.89 27.43
N GLU A 37 29.47 -34.96 28.01
CA GLU A 37 29.45 -34.80 29.46
C GLU A 37 28.02 -34.58 29.93
N SER A 38 27.63 -35.42 30.89
CA SER A 38 26.30 -35.52 31.43
C SER A 38 25.92 -34.28 32.25
N ASP A 39 24.70 -33.78 32.08
CA ASP A 39 23.90 -33.50 33.26
C ASP A 39 22.40 -33.69 33.01
N LYS A 40 21.72 -34.14 34.06
CA LYS A 40 20.34 -34.64 34.06
C LYS A 40 19.35 -33.48 34.12
N ASN A 41 18.37 -33.51 33.21
CA ASN A 41 16.93 -33.42 33.46
C ASN A 41 16.28 -32.82 32.20
N ASP A 42 15.57 -33.63 31.41
CA ASP A 42 14.30 -33.20 30.83
C ASP A 42 13.52 -34.34 30.16
N VAL A 43 12.19 -34.14 30.18
CA VAL A 43 11.07 -35.02 29.86
C VAL A 43 11.09 -35.54 28.40
N PRO A 44 10.69 -36.80 28.11
CA PRO A 44 10.74 -37.33 26.74
C PRO A 44 9.55 -36.84 25.90
N ILE A 45 9.83 -36.13 24.80
CA ILE A 45 8.87 -35.91 23.71
C ILE A 45 9.11 -36.97 22.63
N HIS A 46 8.11 -37.82 22.39
CA HIS A 46 8.10 -38.80 21.31
C HIS A 46 7.99 -38.08 19.94
N ILE A 47 9.01 -38.20 19.09
CA ILE A 47 9.01 -37.64 17.72
C ILE A 47 8.64 -38.75 16.72
N ASN A 48 7.45 -38.67 16.12
CA ASN A 48 6.97 -39.59 15.08
C ASN A 48 6.61 -38.92 13.73
N ASN A 49 6.93 -37.64 13.50
CA ASN A 49 6.37 -36.87 12.37
C ASN A 49 7.33 -36.39 11.27
N VAL A 50 8.65 -36.64 11.37
CA VAL A 50 9.61 -36.14 10.36
C VAL A 50 9.45 -36.87 9.01
N THR A 51 9.08 -38.15 9.03
CA THR A 51 8.88 -38.96 7.81
C THR A 51 7.61 -38.57 7.03
N GLN A 52 6.54 -38.12 7.70
CA GLN A 52 5.32 -37.69 7.01
C GLN A 52 5.49 -36.34 6.30
N LEU A 53 6.22 -35.39 6.90
CA LEU A 53 6.54 -34.11 6.29
C LEU A 53 7.41 -34.25 5.02
N SER A 54 8.34 -35.21 5.02
CA SER A 54 9.19 -35.51 3.85
C SER A 54 8.38 -36.04 2.66
N GLU A 55 7.43 -36.96 2.91
CA GLU A 55 6.61 -37.54 1.85
C GLU A 55 5.57 -36.55 1.30
N MET A 56 5.05 -35.66 2.15
CA MET A 56 4.14 -34.59 1.73
C MET A 56 4.87 -33.56 0.85
N GLY A 57 6.12 -33.20 1.20
CA GLY A 57 6.97 -32.34 0.38
C GLY A 57 7.26 -32.91 -1.01
N LYS A 58 7.57 -34.22 -1.11
CA LYS A 58 7.78 -34.89 -2.41
C LYS A 58 6.53 -34.89 -3.29
N LYS A 59 5.33 -35.06 -2.70
CA LYS A 59 4.06 -35.00 -3.43
C LYS A 59 3.77 -33.60 -3.97
N ILE A 60 4.04 -32.56 -3.19
CA ILE A 60 3.87 -31.17 -3.60
C ILE A 60 4.81 -30.82 -4.76
N ILE A 61 6.10 -31.21 -4.67
CA ILE A 61 7.07 -30.97 -5.74
C ILE A 61 6.66 -31.69 -7.05
N LYS A 62 6.12 -32.91 -6.95
CA LYS A 62 5.62 -33.65 -8.12
C LYS A 62 4.40 -32.99 -8.75
N ALA A 63 3.47 -32.45 -7.95
CA ALA A 63 2.30 -31.73 -8.43
C ALA A 63 2.68 -30.41 -9.12
N LEU A 64 3.63 -29.66 -8.56
CA LEU A 64 4.14 -28.42 -9.16
C LEU A 64 4.84 -28.67 -10.49
N LYS A 65 5.64 -29.73 -10.61
CA LYS A 65 6.28 -30.13 -11.88
C LYS A 65 5.25 -30.53 -12.94
N LYS A 66 4.16 -31.19 -12.54
CA LYS A 66 3.07 -31.57 -13.46
C LYS A 66 2.36 -30.33 -13.99
N LYS A 67 2.03 -29.37 -13.11
CA LYS A 67 1.35 -28.12 -13.47
C LYS A 67 2.21 -27.22 -14.37
N ALA A 68 3.52 -27.18 -14.13
CA ALA A 68 4.46 -26.46 -15.00
C ALA A 68 4.57 -27.08 -16.40
N LYS A 69 4.46 -28.41 -16.51
CA LYS A 69 4.43 -29.10 -17.80
C LYS A 69 3.11 -28.87 -18.56
N GLU A 70 1.98 -28.93 -17.86
CA GLU A 70 0.66 -28.63 -18.42
C GLU A 70 0.59 -27.18 -18.94
N GLN A 71 1.23 -26.21 -18.27
CA GLN A 71 1.31 -24.82 -18.74
C GLN A 71 2.22 -24.65 -19.96
N HIS A 72 3.36 -25.37 -20.02
CA HIS A 72 4.27 -25.34 -21.17
C HIS A 72 3.65 -25.97 -22.42
N ASP A 73 2.83 -27.01 -22.26
CA ASP A 73 2.13 -27.66 -23.37
C ASP A 73 0.97 -26.75 -23.90
N LEU A 74 0.31 -25.99 -23.02
CA LEU A 74 -0.71 -24.96 -23.39
C LEU A 74 -0.12 -23.76 -24.15
N ASP A 75 1.07 -23.30 -23.80
CA ASP A 75 1.75 -22.22 -24.53
C ASP A 75 2.28 -22.67 -25.90
N HIS A 76 2.49 -23.98 -26.11
CA HIS A 76 2.93 -24.53 -27.40
C HIS A 76 1.75 -24.68 -28.40
N ASP A 77 0.54 -24.95 -27.91
CA ASP A 77 -0.67 -25.04 -28.75
C ASP A 77 -1.15 -23.65 -29.23
N LEU A 78 -0.93 -22.59 -28.46
CA LEU A 78 -1.33 -21.22 -28.83
C LEU A 78 -0.42 -20.56 -29.90
N ILE A 79 0.74 -21.14 -30.19
CA ILE A 79 1.70 -20.62 -31.18
C ILE A 79 1.46 -21.26 -32.57
N GLU A 80 0.77 -22.39 -32.65
CA GLU A 80 0.52 -23.09 -33.93
C GLU A 80 -0.70 -22.54 -34.71
N GLU A 81 -1.54 -21.68 -34.11
CA GLU A 81 -2.82 -21.24 -34.70
C GLU A 81 -2.81 -19.85 -35.36
N SER A 82 -1.65 -19.19 -35.54
CA SER A 82 -1.59 -17.88 -36.21
C SER A 82 -0.61 -17.86 -37.39
N GLN A 83 -1.09 -18.24 -38.59
CA GLN A 83 -0.50 -17.83 -39.86
C GLN A 83 -1.34 -16.69 -40.49
N PRO A 84 -0.73 -15.65 -41.09
CA PRO A 84 -1.48 -14.52 -41.63
C PRO A 84 -1.98 -14.77 -43.06
N GLU A 85 -3.26 -14.51 -43.30
CA GLU A 85 -3.83 -14.33 -44.64
C GLU A 85 -3.40 -13.00 -45.27
N GLU A 86 -3.18 -13.07 -46.58
CA GLU A 86 -2.77 -12.02 -47.49
C GLU A 86 -3.96 -11.12 -47.86
N GLU A 87 -3.92 -9.82 -47.56
CA GLU A 87 -4.88 -8.86 -48.11
C GLU A 87 -4.23 -7.52 -48.52
N ALA A 88 -4.83 -6.95 -49.57
CA ALA A 88 -4.27 -6.05 -50.56
C ALA A 88 -3.94 -4.62 -50.12
N ALA A 89 -3.10 -3.98 -50.95
CA ALA A 89 -2.60 -2.62 -50.81
C ALA A 89 -3.69 -1.52 -50.76
N PRO A 90 -3.53 -0.46 -49.95
CA PRO A 90 -4.35 0.72 -50.06
C PRO A 90 -3.75 1.79 -50.99
N VAL A 91 -4.65 2.36 -51.78
CA VAL A 91 -4.45 3.43 -52.77
C VAL A 91 -4.23 4.78 -52.07
N THR A 92 -3.21 5.52 -52.52
CA THR A 92 -2.88 6.91 -52.15
C THR A 92 -3.99 7.91 -52.52
N PRO A 93 -4.38 8.84 -51.61
CA PRO A 93 -5.03 10.09 -51.98
C PRO A 93 -4.02 11.24 -52.11
N THR A 94 -4.18 11.99 -53.19
CA THR A 94 -3.47 13.22 -53.60
C THR A 94 -3.67 14.40 -52.63
N PRO A 95 -2.74 15.38 -52.57
CA PRO A 95 -2.80 16.50 -51.64
C PRO A 95 -3.70 17.64 -52.14
N VAL A 96 -4.45 18.24 -51.22
CA VAL A 96 -5.27 19.45 -51.44
C VAL A 96 -4.41 20.70 -51.17
N PRO A 97 -4.54 21.80 -51.96
CA PRO A 97 -3.69 22.98 -51.82
C PRO A 97 -4.05 23.84 -50.60
N VAL A 98 -3.01 24.40 -49.97
CA VAL A 98 -3.07 25.39 -48.88
C VAL A 98 -3.17 26.79 -49.48
N ASP A 99 -4.14 27.60 -49.04
CA ASP A 99 -4.25 29.03 -49.35
C ASP A 99 -3.74 29.87 -48.15
N PRO A 100 -3.09 31.03 -48.36
CA PRO A 100 -2.26 31.66 -47.35
C PRO A 100 -3.00 32.65 -46.44
N THR A 101 -2.53 32.69 -45.20
CA THR A 101 -2.89 33.62 -44.12
C THR A 101 -2.63 35.08 -44.50
N PRO A 102 -3.54 36.03 -44.19
CA PRO A 102 -3.25 37.45 -44.29
C PRO A 102 -2.56 38.00 -43.02
N THR A 103 -1.52 38.80 -43.25
CA THR A 103 -0.73 39.61 -42.29
C THR A 103 -1.57 40.62 -41.50
N PRO A 104 -1.18 40.97 -40.26
CA PRO A 104 -1.85 41.99 -39.46
C PRO A 104 -1.35 43.41 -39.77
N ASN A 105 -2.28 44.38 -39.81
CA ASN A 105 -1.98 45.82 -39.88
C ASN A 105 -1.56 46.38 -38.50
N PRO A 106 -0.75 47.47 -38.47
CA PRO A 106 -0.18 48.02 -37.25
C PRO A 106 -1.13 48.99 -36.52
N VAL A 107 -1.10 48.97 -35.19
CA VAL A 107 -1.75 49.97 -34.32
C VAL A 107 -0.70 50.95 -33.77
N PRO A 108 -0.98 52.27 -33.70
CA PRO A 108 0.02 53.30 -33.34
C PRO A 108 0.30 53.39 -31.83
N VAL A 109 1.51 53.89 -31.52
CA VAL A 109 2.05 54.18 -30.20
C VAL A 109 1.97 55.69 -29.93
N ASP A 110 1.58 56.11 -28.72
CA ASP A 110 2.08 57.33 -28.05
C ASP A 110 1.79 57.27 -26.51
N PRO A 111 2.44 58.06 -25.63
CA PRO A 111 3.12 57.49 -24.46
C PRO A 111 2.63 58.15 -23.15
N THR A 112 3.42 57.95 -22.10
CA THR A 112 3.67 58.82 -20.94
C THR A 112 3.22 58.30 -19.57
N THR A 113 4.20 58.32 -18.66
CA THR A 113 4.19 58.41 -17.18
C THR A 113 4.61 57.18 -16.36
N THR A 114 5.82 57.30 -15.80
CA THR A 114 6.45 56.56 -14.68
C THR A 114 6.30 57.39 -13.37
N PRO A 115 6.73 56.94 -12.15
CA PRO A 115 6.96 55.58 -11.61
C PRO A 115 6.45 55.33 -10.14
N THR A 116 6.16 54.05 -9.79
CA THR A 116 6.34 53.31 -8.48
C THR A 116 5.68 53.79 -7.16
N PRO A 117 5.45 52.93 -6.11
CA PRO A 117 6.14 51.66 -5.77
C PRO A 117 5.28 50.44 -5.34
N VAL A 118 6.01 49.32 -5.21
CA VAL A 118 5.67 47.90 -4.93
C VAL A 118 5.25 47.67 -3.45
N PRO A 119 4.34 46.71 -3.15
CA PRO A 119 4.76 45.40 -2.63
C PRO A 119 4.01 44.21 -3.25
N GLY A 120 4.75 43.22 -3.76
CA GLY A 120 4.22 41.94 -4.23
C GLY A 120 4.96 40.78 -3.57
N ASN A 121 4.20 39.76 -3.18
CA ASN A 121 4.56 38.35 -3.27
C ASN A 121 3.27 37.53 -3.07
N GLN A 122 2.54 37.31 -4.16
CA GLN A 122 1.53 36.26 -4.27
C GLN A 122 2.18 35.05 -4.94
N ALA A 123 1.90 33.87 -4.37
CA ALA A 123 2.34 32.58 -4.89
C ALA A 123 1.65 32.26 -6.23
N PRO A 124 2.32 31.56 -7.17
CA PRO A 124 1.74 31.25 -8.48
C PRO A 124 0.75 30.09 -8.39
N THR A 125 -0.52 30.37 -8.67
CA THR A 125 -1.56 29.39 -9.00
C THR A 125 -1.42 28.98 -10.45
N ASN A 126 -0.95 27.75 -10.71
CA ASN A 126 -1.12 27.09 -12.00
C ASN A 126 -2.05 25.89 -11.82
N VAL A 127 -3.32 26.09 -12.11
CA VAL A 127 -4.35 25.05 -12.22
C VAL A 127 -4.67 24.92 -13.71
N PRO A 128 -4.54 23.74 -14.34
CA PRO A 128 -5.16 23.49 -15.64
C PRO A 128 -6.64 23.17 -15.43
N GLU A 129 -7.51 23.97 -16.04
CA GLU A 129 -8.96 23.72 -16.13
C GLU A 129 -9.29 22.53 -17.05
N GLY A 130 -10.28 21.75 -16.62
CA GLY A 130 -11.34 21.25 -17.51
C GLY A 130 -11.30 19.76 -17.86
N TYR A 131 -12.27 18.99 -17.34
CA TYR A 131 -13.09 18.07 -18.13
C TYR A 131 -14.47 17.88 -17.47
N PRO A 132 -15.58 17.90 -18.23
CA PRO A 132 -16.94 17.80 -17.70
C PRO A 132 -17.38 16.36 -17.46
N GLY A 133 -18.36 16.20 -16.57
CA GLY A 133 -18.79 14.94 -16.00
C GLY A 133 -19.39 13.91 -16.96
N ALA A 134 -19.34 12.66 -16.52
CA ALA A 134 -20.16 11.57 -17.04
C ALA A 134 -20.74 10.79 -15.85
N THR A 135 -22.02 11.01 -15.59
CA THR A 135 -22.89 10.14 -14.80
C THR A 135 -23.10 8.83 -15.56
N ARG A 136 -22.83 7.69 -14.92
CA ARG A 136 -23.40 6.39 -15.30
C ARG A 136 -23.60 5.52 -14.07
N ALA A 137 -24.82 4.99 -13.96
CA ALA A 137 -25.30 4.11 -12.91
C ALA A 137 -24.58 2.74 -12.92
N PRO A 138 -24.50 2.04 -11.78
CA PRO A 138 -23.87 0.72 -11.71
C PRO A 138 -24.72 -0.34 -12.42
N VAL A 139 -24.07 -1.09 -13.30
CA VAL A 139 -24.59 -2.31 -13.92
C VAL A 139 -24.38 -3.46 -12.94
N THR A 140 -25.46 -4.14 -12.59
CA THR A 140 -25.49 -5.41 -11.85
C THR A 140 -24.97 -6.54 -12.75
N ILE A 141 -23.85 -7.18 -12.36
CA ILE A 141 -23.43 -8.46 -12.94
C ILE A 141 -23.85 -9.55 -11.95
N GLY A 142 -24.92 -10.27 -12.29
CA GLY A 142 -25.33 -11.50 -11.60
C GLY A 142 -24.52 -12.68 -12.12
N TYR A 143 -23.84 -13.40 -11.21
CA TYR A 143 -23.26 -14.70 -11.51
C TYR A 143 -24.27 -15.81 -11.19
N GLY A 144 -24.63 -16.58 -12.20
CA GLY A 144 -25.47 -17.79 -12.07
C GLY A 144 -24.68 -18.92 -11.43
N GLY A 145 -25.25 -19.50 -10.36
CA GLY A 145 -24.73 -20.70 -9.71
C GLY A 145 -25.03 -21.97 -10.51
N ALA A 146 -24.04 -22.86 -10.62
CA ALA A 146 -24.24 -24.24 -11.03
C ALA A 146 -24.43 -25.14 -9.77
N PRO A 147 -25.21 -26.24 -9.84
CA PRO A 147 -25.54 -27.04 -8.67
C PRO A 147 -24.39 -27.99 -8.30
N LEU A 148 -24.04 -28.05 -7.01
CA LEU A 148 -23.12 -29.06 -6.49
C LEU A 148 -23.88 -30.36 -6.17
N THR A 149 -23.38 -31.47 -6.73
CA THR A 149 -23.83 -32.84 -6.41
C THR A 149 -23.25 -33.30 -5.06
N PRO A 150 -24.00 -34.06 -4.24
CA PRO A 150 -23.50 -34.55 -2.95
C PRO A 150 -22.66 -35.83 -3.09
N TYR A 151 -21.48 -35.85 -2.48
CA TYR A 151 -20.72 -37.08 -2.18
C TYR A 151 -21.02 -37.55 -0.74
N PRO A 152 -21.00 -38.87 -0.48
CA PRO A 152 -21.48 -39.46 0.77
C PRO A 152 -20.47 -39.34 1.91
N SER A 153 -20.99 -39.06 3.10
CA SER A 153 -20.26 -38.95 4.36
C SER A 153 -19.97 -40.32 4.98
N ASP A 154 -18.72 -40.51 5.40
CA ASP A 154 -18.27 -41.64 6.22
C ASP A 154 -18.47 -41.29 7.73
N PRO A 155 -18.88 -42.20 8.63
CA PRO A 155 -19.24 -41.87 10.00
C PRO A 155 -18.00 -41.58 10.87
N GLN A 156 -17.84 -40.33 11.28
CA GLN A 156 -16.86 -39.92 12.29
C GLN A 156 -17.31 -40.35 13.69
N THR A 157 -16.40 -40.99 14.42
CA THR A 157 -16.49 -41.29 15.85
C THR A 157 -16.51 -39.98 16.63
N GLN A 158 -17.58 -39.71 17.38
CA GLN A 158 -17.72 -38.48 18.16
C GLN A 158 -16.81 -38.50 19.39
N VAL A 159 -15.82 -37.63 19.42
CA VAL A 159 -15.20 -37.15 20.66
C VAL A 159 -16.02 -35.96 21.15
N PRO A 160 -16.46 -35.92 22.42
CA PRO A 160 -17.26 -34.80 22.93
C PRO A 160 -16.41 -33.52 22.96
N VAL A 161 -16.68 -32.61 22.02
CA VAL A 161 -16.20 -31.23 22.10
C VAL A 161 -17.05 -30.55 23.17
N GLN A 162 -16.44 -30.18 24.31
CA GLN A 162 -17.11 -29.30 25.25
C GLN A 162 -17.34 -27.93 24.58
N PRO A 163 -18.55 -27.37 24.65
CA PRO A 163 -18.80 -26.02 24.14
C PRO A 163 -17.88 -25.03 24.86
N ALA A 164 -17.23 -24.15 24.11
CA ALA A 164 -16.62 -22.96 24.69
C ALA A 164 -17.69 -22.19 25.48
N PRO A 165 -17.35 -21.56 26.62
CA PRO A 165 -18.31 -20.76 27.35
C PRO A 165 -18.86 -19.66 26.43
N GLN A 166 -20.18 -19.67 26.18
CA GLN A 166 -20.84 -18.51 25.59
C GLN A 166 -20.72 -17.39 26.62
N GLN A 167 -19.84 -16.43 26.37
CA GLN A 167 -19.88 -15.16 27.08
C GLN A 167 -21.14 -14.43 26.62
N ASP A 168 -22.05 -14.16 27.55
CA ASP A 168 -23.21 -13.32 27.26
C ASP A 168 -22.71 -11.96 26.75
N LEU A 169 -23.29 -11.48 25.65
CA LEU A 169 -22.99 -10.15 25.11
C LEU A 169 -23.21 -9.11 26.22
N PRO A 170 -22.31 -8.11 26.36
CA PRO A 170 -22.45 -7.07 27.38
C PRO A 170 -23.78 -6.33 27.22
N THR A 171 -24.41 -5.99 28.34
CA THR A 171 -25.67 -5.23 28.35
C THR A 171 -25.48 -3.83 27.78
N PRO A 172 -26.54 -3.18 27.25
CA PRO A 172 -26.47 -1.79 26.79
C PRO A 172 -25.90 -0.81 27.84
N GLU A 173 -26.20 -1.04 29.11
CA GLU A 173 -25.69 -0.28 30.24
C GLU A 173 -24.19 -0.49 30.47
N GLU A 174 -23.70 -1.74 30.37
CA GLU A 174 -22.27 -2.07 30.48
C GLU A 174 -21.48 -1.50 29.30
N ILE A 175 -22.01 -1.60 28.08
CA ILE A 175 -21.42 -0.98 26.88
C ILE A 175 -21.34 0.55 27.08
N LYS A 176 -22.40 1.16 27.62
CA LYS A 176 -22.43 2.60 27.89
C LYS A 176 -21.41 2.99 28.95
N GLU A 177 -21.23 2.20 29.99
CA GLU A 177 -20.24 2.49 31.04
C GLU A 177 -18.81 2.26 30.56
N HIS A 178 -18.55 1.22 29.76
CA HIS A 178 -17.26 1.04 29.07
C HIS A 178 -16.93 2.23 28.16
N ARG A 179 -17.92 2.72 27.40
CA ARG A 179 -17.78 3.91 26.56
C ARG A 179 -17.48 5.17 27.36
N LYS A 180 -17.82 5.26 28.64
CA LYS A 180 -17.45 6.41 29.48
C LYS A 180 -15.98 6.42 29.89
N ARG A 181 -15.22 5.33 29.72
CA ARG A 181 -13.78 5.34 29.96
C ARG A 181 -13.15 6.38 29.04
N ALA A 182 -12.50 7.38 29.63
CA ALA A 182 -11.84 8.45 28.90
C ALA A 182 -10.47 7.98 28.40
N GLY A 183 -10.24 8.07 27.09
CA GLY A 183 -8.93 7.82 26.48
C GLY A 183 -8.80 6.47 25.78
N LEU A 184 -7.68 6.31 25.09
CA LEU A 184 -7.34 5.11 24.34
C LEU A 184 -6.61 4.11 25.24
N GLN A 185 -6.92 2.81 25.13
CA GLN A 185 -6.26 1.76 25.90
C GLN A 185 -6.03 0.51 25.06
N VAL A 186 -4.92 -0.18 25.31
CA VAL A 186 -4.70 -1.54 24.80
C VAL A 186 -5.75 -2.45 25.44
N GLY A 187 -6.33 -3.37 24.65
CA GLY A 187 -7.39 -4.25 25.13
C GLY A 187 -8.73 -3.53 25.36
N PHE A 188 -9.00 -2.42 24.65
CA PHE A 188 -10.26 -1.68 24.80
C PHE A 188 -11.51 -2.56 24.59
N TYR A 189 -11.41 -3.58 23.73
CA TYR A 189 -12.52 -4.47 23.36
C TYR A 189 -12.50 -5.82 24.10
N ASP A 190 -11.55 -6.07 25.01
CA ASP A 190 -11.35 -7.39 25.64
C ASP A 190 -12.60 -7.91 26.38
N GLU A 191 -13.39 -7.00 26.96
CA GLU A 191 -14.62 -7.34 27.68
C GLU A 191 -15.86 -7.29 26.77
N THR A 192 -15.90 -6.38 25.80
CA THR A 192 -17.12 -6.09 25.02
C THR A 192 -17.19 -6.76 23.66
N CYS A 193 -16.05 -7.05 23.05
CA CYS A 193 -15.93 -7.81 21.81
C CYS A 193 -14.56 -8.52 21.78
N PRO A 194 -14.39 -9.60 22.56
CA PRO A 194 -13.10 -10.26 22.77
C PRO A 194 -12.44 -10.76 21.47
N ASN A 195 -13.25 -11.06 20.45
CA ASN A 195 -12.77 -11.54 19.14
C ASN A 195 -12.47 -10.41 18.14
N ALA A 196 -12.64 -9.14 18.49
CA ALA A 196 -12.53 -8.01 17.55
C ALA A 196 -11.18 -7.99 16.81
N GLU A 197 -10.06 -7.91 17.54
CA GLU A 197 -8.73 -7.87 16.92
C GLU A 197 -8.41 -9.15 16.15
N LYS A 198 -8.93 -10.30 16.61
CA LYS A 198 -8.74 -11.58 15.91
C LYS A 198 -9.44 -11.57 14.55
N ILE A 199 -10.70 -11.14 14.48
CA ILE A 199 -11.47 -11.03 13.23
C ILE A 199 -10.75 -10.11 12.24
N ILE A 200 -10.28 -8.95 12.72
CA ILE A 200 -9.55 -7.97 11.90
C ILE A 200 -8.25 -8.57 11.35
N LYS A 201 -7.46 -9.21 12.22
CA LYS A 201 -6.21 -9.86 11.83
C LYS A 201 -6.43 -10.97 10.81
N GLU A 202 -7.44 -11.82 11.02
CA GLU A 202 -7.75 -12.90 10.09
C GLU A 202 -8.24 -12.37 8.74
N GLY A 203 -9.04 -11.30 8.73
CA GLY A 203 -9.42 -10.60 7.50
C GLY A 203 -8.22 -10.09 6.71
N MET A 204 -7.25 -9.47 7.40
CA MET A 204 -6.01 -9.01 6.78
C MET A 204 -5.16 -10.16 6.21
N ILE A 205 -5.02 -11.26 6.96
CA ILE A 205 -4.29 -12.45 6.51
C ILE A 205 -4.94 -13.05 5.26
N ARG A 206 -6.27 -13.19 5.25
CA ARG A 206 -7.01 -13.68 4.07
C ARG A 206 -6.81 -12.76 2.87
N ALA A 207 -6.97 -11.46 3.05
CA ALA A 207 -6.82 -10.47 1.98
C ALA A 207 -5.40 -10.45 1.41
N PHE A 208 -4.38 -10.44 2.27
CA PHE A 208 -2.98 -10.44 1.85
C PHE A 208 -2.56 -11.73 1.13
N GLY A 209 -3.11 -12.88 1.56
CA GLY A 209 -2.90 -14.16 0.88
C GLY A 209 -3.50 -14.22 -0.53
N ASN A 210 -4.54 -13.43 -0.79
CA ASN A 210 -5.16 -13.31 -2.11
C ASN A 210 -4.50 -12.22 -2.98
N ASP A 211 -4.24 -11.05 -2.41
CA ASP A 211 -3.58 -9.90 -3.05
C ASP A 211 -2.59 -9.26 -2.08
N SER A 212 -1.30 -9.61 -2.17
CA SER A 212 -0.28 -9.05 -1.26
C SER A 212 -0.10 -7.54 -1.41
N SER A 213 -0.58 -6.93 -2.51
CA SER A 213 -0.50 -5.48 -2.66
C SER A 213 -1.42 -4.73 -1.68
N ILE A 214 -2.42 -5.40 -1.09
CA ILE A 214 -3.41 -4.80 -0.17
C ILE A 214 -2.82 -4.34 1.17
N ALA A 215 -1.63 -4.80 1.56
CA ALA A 215 -0.98 -4.34 2.78
C ALA A 215 -0.60 -2.85 2.74
N ALA A 216 -0.15 -2.34 1.60
CA ALA A 216 0.29 -0.95 1.46
C ALA A 216 -0.83 0.12 1.53
N PRO A 217 -1.99 -0.04 0.87
CA PRO A 217 -3.04 0.98 0.91
C PRO A 217 -3.72 1.15 2.27
N ILE A 218 -3.72 0.14 3.16
CA ILE A 218 -4.41 0.24 4.45
C ILE A 218 -3.74 1.28 5.39
N PRO A 219 -2.42 1.23 5.67
CA PRO A 219 -1.75 2.30 6.41
C PRO A 219 -1.83 3.67 5.72
N ARG A 220 -1.92 3.70 4.39
CA ARG A 220 -2.16 4.94 3.64
C ARG A 220 -3.53 5.52 3.95
N LEU A 221 -4.59 4.69 4.00
CA LEU A 221 -5.91 5.12 4.44
C LEU A 221 -5.86 5.71 5.85
N LEU A 222 -5.13 5.08 6.77
CA LEU A 222 -4.98 5.58 8.14
C LEU A 222 -4.29 6.95 8.19
N LEU A 223 -3.17 7.13 7.47
CA LEU A 223 -2.52 8.44 7.37
C LEU A 223 -3.50 9.49 6.84
N HIS A 224 -4.20 9.17 5.76
CA HIS A 224 -5.11 10.09 5.08
C HIS A 224 -6.33 10.46 5.93
N ASP A 225 -6.84 9.53 6.75
CA ASP A 225 -7.90 9.80 7.72
C ASP A 225 -7.38 10.74 8.83
N CYS A 226 -6.35 10.30 9.54
CA CYS A 226 -5.78 11.01 10.69
C CYS A 226 -5.29 12.43 10.37
N PHE A 227 -4.83 12.68 9.14
CA PHE A 227 -4.29 13.98 8.77
C PHE A 227 -5.36 15.02 8.41
N VAL A 228 -6.61 14.65 8.09
CA VAL A 228 -7.63 15.63 7.67
C VAL A 228 -8.37 16.22 8.88
N ASN A 229 -9.14 15.39 9.61
CA ASN A 229 -9.92 15.80 10.77
C ASN A 229 -9.58 15.04 12.05
N GLY A 230 -8.46 14.31 12.06
CA GLY A 230 -8.15 13.34 13.11
C GLY A 230 -8.55 11.94 12.72
N CYS A 231 -8.23 10.97 13.55
CA CYS A 231 -8.50 9.56 13.26
C CYS A 231 -9.93 9.21 13.65
N ASP A 232 -10.90 9.63 12.84
CA ASP A 232 -12.34 9.48 13.09
C ASP A 232 -13.08 8.75 11.95
N ALA A 233 -12.33 8.17 11.00
CA ALA A 233 -12.86 7.49 9.84
C ALA A 233 -13.75 8.37 8.94
N SER A 234 -13.59 9.71 8.98
CA SER A 234 -14.27 10.65 8.07
C SER A 234 -13.98 10.34 6.61
N LEU A 235 -12.78 9.83 6.30
CA LEU A 235 -12.40 9.43 4.94
C LEU A 235 -13.33 8.36 4.37
N PHE A 236 -14.03 7.58 5.20
CA PHE A 236 -14.87 6.47 4.74
C PHE A 236 -16.26 6.89 4.32
N LEU A 237 -16.72 8.10 4.61
CA LEU A 237 -18.07 8.54 4.23
C LEU A 237 -18.20 8.70 2.70
N ASP A 238 -19.25 8.10 2.12
CA ASP A 238 -19.63 8.34 0.72
C ASP A 238 -20.49 9.60 0.58
N GLN A 239 -21.16 9.99 1.66
CA GLN A 239 -21.97 11.20 1.75
C GLN A 239 -21.81 11.80 3.15
N THR A 240 -21.91 13.13 3.22
CA THR A 240 -21.91 13.89 4.47
C THR A 240 -23.29 14.52 4.69
N PRO A 241 -23.77 14.68 5.94
CA PRO A 241 -25.10 15.24 6.21
C PRO A 241 -25.36 16.61 5.58
N SER A 242 -24.31 17.43 5.41
CA SER A 242 -24.40 18.75 4.77
C SER A 242 -24.61 18.69 3.26
N GLY A 243 -24.47 17.52 2.62
CA GLY A 243 -24.52 17.35 1.16
C GLY A 243 -23.30 17.88 0.42
N ALA A 244 -22.27 18.34 1.15
CA ALA A 244 -21.00 18.78 0.56
C ALA A 244 -20.23 17.61 -0.07
N ARG A 245 -19.20 17.94 -0.87
CA ARG A 245 -18.29 16.92 -1.41
C ARG A 245 -17.46 16.32 -0.27
N VAL A 246 -17.32 14.99 -0.27
CA VAL A 246 -16.59 14.23 0.76
C VAL A 246 -15.11 14.08 0.44
N GLU A 247 -14.30 13.77 1.46
CA GLU A 247 -12.84 13.63 1.36
C GLU A 247 -12.39 12.63 0.29
N LYS A 248 -13.14 11.55 0.07
CA LYS A 248 -12.84 10.55 -0.97
C LYS A 248 -12.74 11.15 -2.37
N LEU A 249 -13.43 12.26 -2.63
CA LEU A 249 -13.45 12.91 -3.94
C LEU A 249 -12.30 13.90 -4.15
N ALA A 250 -11.47 14.15 -3.12
CA ALA A 250 -10.32 15.03 -3.24
C ALA A 250 -9.24 14.43 -4.15
N ASN A 251 -8.48 15.27 -4.84
CA ASN A 251 -7.44 14.83 -5.78
C ASN A 251 -6.41 13.87 -5.16
N SER A 252 -6.02 14.09 -3.90
CA SER A 252 -5.05 13.25 -3.18
C SER A 252 -5.61 11.90 -2.74
N ASN A 253 -6.95 11.77 -2.72
CA ASN A 253 -7.66 10.54 -2.39
C ASN A 253 -8.16 9.90 -3.70
N GLY A 254 -9.32 10.35 -4.17
CA GLY A 254 -9.88 10.08 -5.49
C GLY A 254 -9.67 8.65 -5.96
N ARG A 255 -9.05 8.53 -7.13
CA ARG A 255 -8.78 7.25 -7.81
C ARG A 255 -7.59 6.47 -7.24
N THR A 256 -6.94 6.98 -6.19
CA THR A 256 -5.64 6.45 -5.73
C THR A 256 -5.76 5.67 -4.43
N VAL A 257 -6.70 6.02 -3.55
CA VAL A 257 -6.96 5.28 -2.31
C VAL A 257 -7.82 4.05 -2.60
N ARG A 258 -7.54 2.94 -1.92
CA ARG A 258 -8.27 1.68 -2.06
C ARG A 258 -8.23 0.89 -0.76
N GLY A 259 -9.00 -0.19 -0.67
CA GLY A 259 -9.10 -1.05 0.52
C GLY A 259 -10.39 -0.87 1.32
N PHE A 260 -11.28 0.04 0.88
CA PHE A 260 -12.58 0.25 1.52
C PHE A 260 -13.44 -1.03 1.53
N ASP A 261 -13.39 -1.84 0.46
CA ASP A 261 -14.22 -3.06 0.38
C ASP A 261 -13.79 -4.12 1.42
N LEU A 262 -12.48 -4.25 1.68
CA LEU A 262 -11.96 -5.10 2.75
C LEU A 262 -12.41 -4.61 4.13
N ILE A 263 -12.39 -3.29 4.33
CA ILE A 263 -12.89 -2.65 5.54
C ILE A 263 -14.38 -2.94 5.75
N ASP A 264 -15.19 -2.87 4.69
CA ASP A 264 -16.62 -3.18 4.77
C ASP A 264 -16.88 -4.66 5.07
N GLU A 265 -16.12 -5.57 4.46
CA GLU A 265 -16.20 -7.02 4.71
C GLU A 265 -15.92 -7.33 6.19
N ILE A 266 -14.78 -6.86 6.70
CA ILE A 266 -14.39 -7.11 8.10
C ILE A 266 -15.37 -6.40 9.05
N LYS A 267 -15.85 -5.21 8.70
CA LYS A 267 -16.87 -4.51 9.50
C LYS A 267 -18.16 -5.31 9.57
N ALA A 268 -18.59 -5.96 8.49
CA ALA A 268 -19.77 -6.82 8.51
C ALA A 268 -19.57 -8.04 9.43
N GLU A 269 -18.38 -8.65 9.43
CA GLU A 269 -18.04 -9.73 10.37
C GLU A 269 -18.08 -9.25 11.83
N LEU A 270 -17.52 -8.07 12.12
CA LEU A 270 -17.56 -7.48 13.46
C LEU A 270 -18.98 -7.14 13.91
N GLU A 271 -19.81 -6.60 13.03
CA GLU A 271 -21.22 -6.31 13.35
C GLU A 271 -22.06 -7.57 13.53
N ALA A 272 -21.68 -8.69 12.92
CA ALA A 272 -22.32 -9.98 13.15
C ALA A 272 -21.91 -10.59 14.50
N GLU A 273 -20.66 -10.41 14.92
CA GLU A 273 -20.13 -10.91 16.20
C GLU A 273 -20.57 -10.04 17.39
N CYS A 274 -20.40 -8.73 17.30
CA CYS A 274 -20.60 -7.77 18.38
C CYS A 274 -21.23 -6.46 17.86
N PRO A 275 -22.56 -6.47 17.60
CA PRO A 275 -23.25 -5.36 16.94
C PRO A 275 -23.04 -4.01 17.62
N GLY A 276 -22.60 -3.00 16.85
CA GLY A 276 -22.44 -1.62 17.31
C GLY A 276 -21.36 -1.42 18.37
N ILE A 277 -20.38 -2.33 18.50
CA ILE A 277 -19.30 -2.22 19.49
C ILE A 277 -18.06 -1.55 18.90
N VAL A 278 -17.51 -2.08 17.81
CA VAL A 278 -16.21 -1.66 17.26
C VAL A 278 -16.38 -0.51 16.27
N SER A 279 -15.69 0.62 16.46
CA SER A 279 -15.72 1.75 15.51
C SER A 279 -14.99 1.44 14.20
N CYS A 280 -15.36 2.14 13.12
CA CYS A 280 -14.65 2.02 11.85
C CYS A 280 -13.23 2.59 11.91
N THR A 281 -13.00 3.61 12.72
CA THR A 281 -11.65 4.13 12.97
C THR A 281 -10.77 3.12 13.70
N ASP A 282 -11.24 2.45 14.76
CA ASP A 282 -10.42 1.41 15.41
C ASP A 282 -10.20 0.19 14.52
N LEU A 283 -11.21 -0.21 13.73
CA LEU A 283 -11.04 -1.21 12.68
C LEU A 283 -9.86 -0.84 11.77
N LEU A 284 -9.82 0.38 11.23
CA LEU A 284 -8.74 0.84 10.35
C LEU A 284 -7.37 0.82 11.04
N VAL A 285 -7.30 1.23 12.30
CA VAL A 285 -6.04 1.30 13.05
C VAL A 285 -5.50 -0.11 13.32
N TYR A 286 -6.32 -1.04 13.78
CA TYR A 286 -5.91 -2.43 13.97
C TYR A 286 -5.54 -3.10 12.64
N LEU A 287 -6.34 -2.86 11.59
CA LEU A 287 -6.06 -3.41 10.26
C LEU A 287 -4.74 -2.87 9.69
N SER A 288 -4.39 -1.61 9.97
CA SER A 288 -3.10 -1.02 9.58
C SER A 288 -1.92 -1.68 10.30
N ARG A 289 -2.06 -2.00 11.60
CA ARG A 289 -1.06 -2.80 12.34
C ARG A 289 -0.91 -4.17 11.70
N ASP A 290 -2.03 -4.85 11.43
CA ASP A 290 -2.00 -6.19 10.84
C ASP A 290 -1.43 -6.19 9.41
N ALA A 291 -1.69 -5.14 8.63
CA ALA A 291 -1.11 -4.95 7.30
C ALA A 291 0.43 -4.87 7.35
N PHE A 292 0.99 -4.16 8.33
CA PHE A 292 2.44 -4.15 8.53
C PHE A 292 2.98 -5.50 9.01
N VAL A 293 2.25 -6.18 9.90
CA VAL A 293 2.67 -7.50 10.42
C VAL A 293 2.73 -8.55 9.31
N VAL A 294 1.72 -8.62 8.44
CA VAL A 294 1.75 -9.55 7.29
C VAL A 294 2.84 -9.20 6.27
N SER A 295 3.26 -7.93 6.23
CA SER A 295 4.40 -7.47 5.41
C SER A 295 5.77 -7.62 6.09
N GLY A 296 5.86 -8.16 7.31
CA GLY A 296 7.13 -8.52 7.95
C GLY A 296 7.54 -7.66 9.16
N VAL A 297 6.72 -6.71 9.59
CA VAL A 297 6.97 -5.94 10.81
C VAL A 297 6.61 -6.78 12.05
N PRO A 298 7.42 -6.75 13.13
CA PRO A 298 7.02 -7.34 14.40
C PRO A 298 5.71 -6.75 14.94
N HIS A 299 4.93 -7.59 15.61
CA HIS A 299 3.70 -7.14 16.27
C HIS A 299 3.98 -6.05 17.31
N TYR A 300 3.08 -5.09 17.41
CA TYR A 300 3.04 -4.07 18.45
C TYR A 300 1.60 -3.83 18.90
N ASP A 301 1.45 -3.46 20.17
CA ASP A 301 0.14 -3.19 20.77
C ASP A 301 -0.43 -1.87 20.27
N VAL A 302 -1.72 -1.87 20.00
CA VAL A 302 -2.48 -0.72 19.51
C VAL A 302 -3.56 -0.38 20.53
N PRO A 303 -3.58 0.85 21.07
CA PRO A 303 -4.69 1.31 21.89
C PRO A 303 -5.96 1.49 21.03
N GLY A 304 -7.09 0.96 21.50
CA GLY A 304 -8.43 1.22 20.94
C GLY A 304 -9.23 2.21 21.79
N GLY A 305 -10.46 2.49 21.36
CA GLY A 305 -11.40 3.41 22.01
C GLY A 305 -11.79 4.63 21.18
N ARG A 306 -11.38 4.68 19.91
CA ARG A 306 -11.73 5.78 19.00
C ARG A 306 -13.19 5.66 18.58
N ARG A 307 -13.79 6.79 18.20
CA ARG A 307 -15.17 6.88 17.71
C ARG A 307 -15.22 7.54 16.35
N ASP A 308 -16.26 7.19 15.61
CA ASP A 308 -16.43 7.62 14.23
C ASP A 308 -17.00 9.04 14.16
N GLY A 309 -16.42 9.84 13.27
CA GLY A 309 -16.90 11.15 12.87
C GLY A 309 -18.25 11.10 12.18
N MET A 310 -18.86 12.28 12.03
CA MET A 310 -20.18 12.44 11.41
C MET A 310 -20.14 13.33 10.17
N GLU A 311 -18.96 13.82 9.79
CA GLU A 311 -18.78 14.72 8.66
C GLU A 311 -17.54 14.33 7.87
N SER A 312 -17.60 14.51 6.56
CA SER A 312 -16.46 14.36 5.65
C SER A 312 -16.50 15.49 4.64
N LEU A 313 -15.45 16.28 4.57
CA LEU A 313 -15.38 17.48 3.73
C LEU A 313 -14.12 17.44 2.85
N GLU A 314 -14.30 17.40 1.53
CA GLU A 314 -13.22 17.50 0.55
C GLU A 314 -12.35 18.75 0.78
N ALA A 315 -12.98 19.85 1.18
CA ALA A 315 -12.32 21.12 1.45
C ALA A 315 -11.26 21.01 2.57
N ASN A 316 -11.41 20.06 3.49
CA ASN A 316 -10.45 19.86 4.58
C ASN A 316 -9.19 19.11 4.12
N VAL A 317 -9.21 18.46 2.95
CA VAL A 317 -8.06 17.67 2.46
C VAL A 317 -6.89 18.57 2.04
N LEU A 318 -7.20 19.69 1.39
CA LEU A 318 -6.18 20.61 0.89
C LEU A 318 -5.40 21.22 2.05
N GLY A 319 -4.07 21.09 2.01
CA GLY A 319 -3.17 21.60 3.04
C GLY A 319 -3.04 20.72 4.28
N ASN A 320 -3.80 19.63 4.37
CA ASN A 320 -3.70 18.64 5.45
C ASN A 320 -2.99 17.36 5.05
N LEU A 321 -2.93 17.00 3.76
CA LEU A 321 -2.19 15.83 3.29
C LEU A 321 -0.81 16.19 2.71
N PRO A 322 0.24 15.38 2.96
CA PRO A 322 1.53 15.55 2.29
C PRO A 322 1.40 15.27 0.79
N LEU A 323 2.09 16.06 -0.04
CA LEU A 323 2.19 15.81 -1.48
C LEU A 323 3.59 15.33 -1.87
N PRO A 324 3.73 14.60 -3.00
CA PRO A 324 5.01 14.06 -3.45
C PRO A 324 6.12 15.07 -3.71
N ASP A 325 5.77 16.34 -3.95
CA ASP A 325 6.67 17.44 -4.30
C ASP A 325 6.89 18.45 -3.16
N PHE A 326 6.37 18.15 -1.95
CA PHE A 326 6.59 19.00 -0.78
C PHE A 326 8.07 19.10 -0.42
N THR A 327 8.50 20.31 -0.04
CA THR A 327 9.84 20.53 0.53
C THR A 327 9.93 19.93 1.93
N VAL A 328 11.17 19.76 2.43
CA VAL A 328 11.39 19.25 3.79
C VAL A 328 10.76 20.17 4.84
N ASP A 329 10.81 21.50 4.65
CA ASP A 329 10.16 22.45 5.56
C ASP A 329 8.64 22.25 5.58
N MET A 330 8.00 22.07 4.42
CA MET A 330 6.56 21.83 4.34
C MET A 330 6.16 20.52 5.03
N LEU A 331 6.96 19.46 4.85
CA LEU A 331 6.71 18.16 5.50
C LEU A 331 6.87 18.26 7.02
N ILE A 332 7.95 18.88 7.49
CA ILE A 332 8.21 19.09 8.92
C ILE A 332 7.09 19.93 9.54
N ASP A 333 6.69 21.04 8.91
CA ASP A 333 5.63 21.91 9.41
C ASP A 333 4.28 21.19 9.47
N LEU A 334 3.95 20.40 8.44
CA LEU A 334 2.72 19.62 8.41
C LEU A 334 2.69 18.58 9.55
N PHE A 335 3.76 17.81 9.71
CA PHE A 335 3.84 16.78 10.75
C PHE A 335 3.84 17.40 12.16
N LYS A 336 4.55 18.52 12.36
CA LYS A 336 4.54 19.26 13.63
C LYS A 336 3.16 19.78 14.01
N LYS A 337 2.37 20.28 13.04
CA LYS A 337 0.97 20.68 13.27
C LYS A 337 0.10 19.51 13.74
N LYS A 338 0.48 18.28 13.44
CA LYS A 338 -0.16 17.05 13.89
C LYS A 338 0.50 16.43 15.14
N GLY A 339 1.45 17.13 15.77
CA GLY A 339 2.14 16.67 16.98
C GLY A 339 3.21 15.59 16.72
N LEU A 340 3.65 15.44 15.47
CA LEU A 340 4.70 14.51 15.06
C LEU A 340 6.00 15.27 14.80
N ASN A 341 7.12 14.75 15.31
CA ASN A 341 8.43 15.39 15.11
C ASN A 341 9.15 14.87 13.85
N GLU A 342 10.37 15.34 13.60
CA GLU A 342 11.19 14.95 12.46
C GLU A 342 11.56 13.46 12.46
N GLU A 343 11.78 12.85 13.64
CA GLU A 343 12.00 11.40 13.73
C GLU A 343 10.72 10.64 13.35
N ASP A 344 9.56 11.06 13.86
CA ASP A 344 8.26 10.46 13.53
C ASP A 344 7.98 10.57 12.02
N LEU A 345 8.28 11.71 11.39
CA LEU A 345 8.21 11.88 9.94
C LEU A 345 9.07 10.84 9.21
N VAL A 346 10.36 10.72 9.55
CA VAL A 346 11.27 9.79 8.86
C VAL A 346 10.90 8.32 9.12
N VAL A 347 10.39 8.00 10.31
CA VAL A 347 9.88 6.67 10.63
C VAL A 347 8.66 6.33 9.75
N LEU A 348 7.72 7.26 9.62
CA LEU A 348 6.46 7.04 8.91
C LEU A 348 6.61 7.01 7.39
N ILE A 349 7.53 7.77 6.79
CA ILE A 349 7.84 7.61 5.35
C ILE A 349 8.34 6.21 5.01
N GLY A 350 8.88 5.48 6.01
CA GLY A 350 9.29 4.09 5.85
C GLY A 350 8.16 3.16 5.39
N ALA A 351 6.89 3.55 5.55
CA ALA A 351 5.75 2.85 4.97
C ALA A 351 5.83 2.74 3.44
N HIS A 352 6.56 3.64 2.77
CA HIS A 352 6.90 3.52 1.35
C HIS A 352 7.86 2.35 1.05
N SER A 353 8.29 1.57 2.03
CA SER A 353 8.96 0.28 1.77
C SER A 353 8.08 -0.74 1.05
N ILE A 354 6.76 -0.57 1.08
CA ILE A 354 5.80 -1.40 0.36
C ILE A 354 4.88 -0.56 -0.53
N GLY A 355 4.28 -1.22 -1.52
CA GLY A 355 3.27 -0.60 -2.38
C GLY A 355 3.85 0.17 -3.56
N VAL A 356 3.01 1.03 -4.15
CA VAL A 356 3.28 1.66 -5.43
C VAL A 356 2.91 3.15 -5.43
N ALA A 357 3.57 3.92 -6.29
CA ALA A 357 3.19 5.28 -6.63
C ALA A 357 2.69 5.34 -8.08
N HIS A 358 1.73 6.21 -8.36
CA HIS A 358 1.30 6.49 -9.73
C HIS A 358 2.32 7.40 -10.43
N CYS A 359 2.50 7.23 -11.73
CA CYS A 359 3.50 7.95 -12.52
C CYS A 359 3.37 9.48 -12.44
N PHE A 360 2.16 10.02 -12.35
CA PHE A 360 1.96 11.46 -12.17
C PHE A 360 2.61 12.00 -10.87
N SER A 361 2.85 11.14 -9.87
CA SER A 361 3.42 11.53 -8.57
C SER A 361 4.94 11.70 -8.59
N PHE A 362 5.64 11.29 -9.64
CA PHE A 362 7.11 11.36 -9.67
C PHE A 362 7.72 11.64 -11.06
N LEU A 363 7.01 11.36 -12.15
CA LEU A 363 7.62 11.45 -13.49
C LEU A 363 8.04 12.88 -13.85
N TYR A 364 7.30 13.88 -13.34
CA TYR A 364 7.61 15.31 -13.53
C TYR A 364 9.04 15.68 -13.08
N ARG A 365 9.66 14.89 -12.19
CA ARG A 365 11.04 15.09 -11.75
C ARG A 365 12.03 15.04 -12.90
N LEU A 366 11.71 14.29 -13.97
CA LEU A 366 12.58 14.13 -15.14
C LEU A 366 12.49 15.33 -16.11
N ASP A 367 11.46 16.16 -15.98
CA ASP A 367 11.24 17.34 -16.83
C ASP A 367 12.00 18.58 -16.32
N ASN A 368 12.51 18.54 -15.08
CA ASN A 368 13.29 19.60 -14.47
C ASN A 368 14.75 19.16 -14.26
N PRO A 369 15.77 19.85 -14.81
CA PRO A 369 17.17 19.44 -14.71
C PRO A 369 17.70 19.31 -13.27
N GLN A 370 17.28 20.18 -12.36
CA GLN A 370 17.72 20.15 -10.96
C GLN A 370 17.13 18.94 -10.22
N LYS A 371 15.85 18.65 -10.45
CA LYS A 371 15.17 17.47 -9.87
C LYS A 371 15.71 16.17 -10.46
N ALA A 372 15.94 16.15 -11.78
CA ALA A 372 16.49 15.00 -12.49
C ALA A 372 17.91 14.64 -12.02
N ALA A 373 18.72 15.63 -11.61
CA ALA A 373 20.04 15.40 -11.04
C ALA A 373 20.02 14.63 -9.69
N LEU A 374 18.85 14.55 -9.04
CA LEU A 374 18.63 13.77 -7.82
C LEU A 374 18.00 12.39 -8.08
N VAL A 375 17.89 11.97 -9.35
CA VAL A 375 17.37 10.64 -9.72
C VAL A 375 18.51 9.77 -10.22
N ASP A 376 18.67 8.57 -9.65
CA ASP A 376 19.60 7.57 -10.19
C ASP A 376 19.31 7.32 -11.69
N PRO A 377 20.32 7.35 -12.59
CA PRO A 377 20.08 7.21 -14.02
C PRO A 377 19.39 5.90 -14.45
N ARG A 378 19.61 4.80 -13.72
CA ARG A 378 18.91 3.53 -13.99
C ARG A 378 17.45 3.64 -13.59
N LEU A 379 17.18 4.24 -12.42
CA LEU A 379 15.81 4.52 -12.00
C LEU A 379 15.09 5.45 -13.00
N ALA A 380 15.75 6.50 -13.49
CA ALA A 380 15.19 7.38 -14.52
C ALA A 380 14.83 6.61 -15.82
N GLY A 381 15.65 5.63 -16.21
CA GLY A 381 15.34 4.72 -17.32
C GLY A 381 14.09 3.88 -17.05
N VAL A 382 13.97 3.30 -15.85
CA VAL A 382 12.79 2.53 -15.43
C VAL A 382 11.53 3.41 -15.40
N MET A 383 11.61 4.61 -14.82
CA MET A 383 10.49 5.57 -14.80
C MET A 383 9.98 5.85 -16.22
N LYS A 384 10.88 6.15 -17.18
CA LYS A 384 10.51 6.41 -18.58
C LYS A 384 9.89 5.19 -19.27
N PHE A 385 10.38 3.98 -18.96
CA PHE A 385 9.87 2.76 -19.57
C PHE A 385 8.50 2.34 -19.01
N THR A 386 8.32 2.42 -17.69
CA THR A 386 7.09 1.98 -17.02
C THR A 386 5.94 2.98 -17.20
N CYS A 387 6.24 4.28 -17.23
CA CYS A 387 5.22 5.32 -17.26
C CYS A 387 4.66 5.57 -18.67
N THR A 388 3.84 4.63 -19.13
CA THR A 388 3.10 4.73 -20.40
C THR A 388 1.91 5.70 -20.36
N ASN A 389 1.35 5.95 -19.17
CA ASN A 389 0.32 6.96 -18.92
C ASN A 389 0.38 7.44 -17.46
N PRO A 390 -0.30 8.54 -17.08
CA PRO A 390 -0.22 9.11 -15.72
C PRO A 390 -0.66 8.14 -14.60
N MET A 391 -1.56 7.20 -14.90
CA MET A 391 -2.10 6.23 -13.95
C MET A 391 -1.34 4.89 -13.92
N SER A 392 -0.33 4.70 -14.77
CA SER A 392 0.61 3.59 -14.59
C SER A 392 1.28 3.72 -13.22
N THR A 393 1.67 2.59 -12.63
CA THR A 393 2.26 2.57 -11.28
C THR A 393 3.65 1.95 -11.30
N LEU A 394 4.47 2.37 -10.34
CA LEU A 394 5.79 1.79 -10.08
C LEU A 394 5.92 1.54 -8.58
N ALA A 395 6.51 0.41 -8.20
CA ALA A 395 6.75 0.06 -6.81
C ALA A 395 7.74 1.03 -6.17
N PHE A 396 7.46 1.46 -4.94
CA PHE A 396 8.39 2.31 -4.19
C PHE A 396 9.73 1.62 -3.94
N ASP A 397 9.71 0.33 -3.61
CA ASP A 397 10.87 -0.55 -3.61
C ASP A 397 10.63 -1.73 -4.55
N THR A 398 11.40 -1.79 -5.64
CA THR A 398 11.33 -2.89 -6.62
C THR A 398 12.06 -4.15 -6.15
N THR A 399 12.83 -4.07 -5.07
CA THR A 399 13.56 -5.21 -4.48
C THR A 399 12.62 -6.07 -3.64
N THR A 400 11.78 -5.44 -2.82
CA THR A 400 10.97 -6.08 -1.78
C THR A 400 9.56 -5.47 -1.70
N GLN A 401 8.90 -5.25 -2.85
CA GLN A 401 7.61 -4.54 -3.00
C GLN A 401 6.49 -4.88 -1.98
N TYR A 402 6.42 -6.11 -1.48
CA TYR A 402 5.38 -6.57 -0.54
C TYR A 402 5.91 -6.87 0.87
N LYS A 403 7.23 -6.73 1.08
CA LYS A 403 7.90 -6.97 2.35
C LYS A 403 8.47 -5.64 2.85
N MET A 404 7.99 -5.22 4.00
CA MET A 404 8.48 -4.02 4.66
C MET A 404 9.83 -4.32 5.30
N ASP A 405 10.88 -3.64 4.85
CA ASP A 405 12.24 -3.80 5.37
C ASP A 405 13.10 -2.54 5.16
N SER A 406 14.28 -2.54 5.77
CA SER A 406 15.21 -1.40 5.76
C SER A 406 15.83 -1.11 4.38
N ILE A 407 15.56 -1.94 3.37
CA ILE A 407 16.09 -1.75 2.01
C ILE A 407 15.59 -0.43 1.43
N TYR A 408 14.36 -0.03 1.73
CA TYR A 408 13.83 1.29 1.36
C TYR A 408 14.78 2.44 1.72
N TYR A 409 15.25 2.49 2.98
CA TYR A 409 16.16 3.55 3.42
C TYR A 409 17.53 3.46 2.72
N LYS A 410 18.03 2.25 2.46
CA LYS A 410 19.27 2.05 1.68
C LYS A 410 19.12 2.54 0.24
N GLN A 411 17.95 2.34 -0.35
CA GLN A 411 17.63 2.82 -1.70
C GLN A 411 17.50 4.34 -1.74
N LEU A 412 16.89 4.96 -0.71
CA LEU A 412 16.87 6.43 -0.57
C LEU A 412 18.27 7.01 -0.50
N ALA A 413 19.15 6.45 0.34
CA ALA A 413 20.55 6.87 0.45
C ALA A 413 21.30 6.78 -0.89
N GLY A 414 20.90 5.83 -1.75
CA GLY A 414 21.40 5.67 -3.11
C GLY A 414 20.70 6.51 -4.19
N LYS A 415 19.86 7.49 -3.84
CA LYS A 415 19.04 8.31 -4.76
C LYS A 415 18.07 7.50 -5.63
N ARG A 416 17.59 6.37 -5.10
CA ARG A 416 16.63 5.48 -5.76
C ARG A 416 15.21 5.58 -5.20
N GLY A 417 14.89 6.69 -4.51
CA GLY A 417 13.52 7.01 -4.11
C GLY A 417 12.68 7.51 -5.28
N LEU A 418 11.42 7.07 -5.35
CA LEU A 418 10.47 7.52 -6.38
C LEU A 418 10.03 8.97 -6.19
N LEU A 419 9.54 9.31 -5.00
CA LEU A 419 8.98 10.64 -4.76
C LEU A 419 10.09 11.66 -4.52
N GLU A 420 9.83 12.91 -4.88
CA GLU A 420 10.76 14.01 -4.61
C GLU A 420 10.88 14.25 -3.10
N SER A 421 9.75 14.23 -2.37
CA SER A 421 9.68 14.32 -0.91
C SER A 421 10.68 13.40 -0.20
N ASP A 422 10.71 12.13 -0.60
CA ASP A 422 11.51 11.10 0.05
C ASP A 422 13.01 11.35 -0.17
N VAL A 423 13.38 11.73 -1.40
CA VAL A 423 14.78 12.04 -1.74
C VAL A 423 15.23 13.34 -1.08
N LEU A 424 14.36 14.35 -0.98
CA LEU A 424 14.71 15.59 -0.29
C LEU A 424 14.94 15.37 1.22
N LEU A 425 14.18 14.49 1.86
CA LEU A 425 14.42 14.10 3.26
C LEU A 425 15.79 13.42 3.44
N ASN A 426 16.27 12.69 2.44
CA ASN A 426 17.62 12.09 2.45
C ASN A 426 18.74 13.13 2.33
N GLU A 427 18.50 14.25 1.65
CA GLU A 427 19.52 15.29 1.46
C GLU A 427 19.56 16.33 2.60
N ASP A 428 18.48 16.43 3.40
CA ASP A 428 18.37 17.45 4.46
C ASP A 428 19.07 17.03 5.77
N PRO A 429 19.91 17.89 6.36
CA PRO A 429 20.68 17.57 7.58
C PRO A 429 19.81 17.29 8.81
N ARG A 430 18.54 17.71 8.84
CA ARG A 430 17.62 17.43 9.97
C ARG A 430 17.09 16.01 9.96
N THR A 431 17.11 15.34 8.80
CA THR A 431 16.43 14.06 8.58
C THR A 431 17.34 12.95 8.06
N ARG A 432 18.45 13.31 7.38
CA ARG A 432 19.40 12.37 6.79
C ARG A 432 19.95 11.35 7.78
N ASP A 433 20.30 11.78 8.99
CA ASP A 433 20.90 10.89 9.99
C ASP A 433 19.91 9.80 10.46
N TYR A 434 18.60 10.11 10.50
CA TYR A 434 17.57 9.12 10.76
C TYR A 434 17.44 8.10 9.61
N ILE A 435 17.52 8.56 8.36
CA ILE A 435 17.46 7.69 7.17
C ILE A 435 18.64 6.71 7.16
N GLN A 436 19.86 7.21 7.41
CA GLN A 436 21.04 6.34 7.51
C GLN A 436 20.86 5.31 8.64
N LYS A 437 20.45 5.78 9.83
CA LYS A 437 20.23 4.93 10.99
C LYS A 437 19.23 3.81 10.72
N PHE A 438 18.07 4.12 10.12
CA PHE A 438 17.04 3.11 9.84
C PHE A 438 17.42 2.16 8.69
N GLY A 439 18.30 2.60 7.78
CA GLY A 439 18.94 1.71 6.81
C GLY A 439 19.90 0.71 7.45
N GLU A 440 20.57 1.07 8.54
CA GLU A 440 21.54 0.20 9.23
C GLU A 440 20.89 -0.66 10.33
N ASP A 441 19.83 -0.17 10.97
CA ASP A 441 19.15 -0.80 12.11
C ASP A 441 17.64 -0.97 11.86
N GLU A 442 17.30 -2.06 11.18
CA GLU A 442 15.91 -2.44 10.87
C GLU A 442 15.06 -2.68 12.13
N ASN A 443 15.62 -3.35 13.13
CA ASN A 443 14.90 -3.63 14.38
C ASN A 443 14.62 -2.33 15.15
N GLY A 444 15.59 -1.41 15.17
CA GLY A 444 15.41 -0.08 15.74
C GLY A 444 14.33 0.72 15.02
N TRP A 445 14.28 0.67 13.69
CA TRP A 445 13.21 1.28 12.90
C TRP A 445 11.85 0.67 13.23
N PHE A 446 11.70 -0.66 13.21
CA PHE A 446 10.42 -1.31 13.52
C PHE A 446 9.89 -0.97 14.92
N ASN A 447 10.77 -0.90 15.93
CA ASN A 447 10.39 -0.46 17.27
C ASN A 447 9.82 0.97 17.27
N LYS A 448 10.43 1.86 16.48
CA LYS A 448 9.99 3.25 16.33
C LYS A 448 8.71 3.34 15.51
N LEU A 449 8.53 2.50 14.50
CA LEU A 449 7.35 2.45 13.65
C LEU A 449 6.08 2.25 14.46
N GLY A 450 6.02 1.22 15.33
CA GLY A 450 4.83 1.00 16.17
C GLY A 450 4.48 2.21 17.05
N LYS A 451 5.50 2.88 17.61
CA LYS A 451 5.32 4.10 18.42
C LYS A 451 4.82 5.29 17.58
N ALA A 452 5.40 5.51 16.41
CA ALA A 452 5.00 6.59 15.51
C ALA A 452 3.59 6.35 14.93
N MET A 453 3.23 5.10 14.62
CA MET A 453 1.87 4.72 14.21
C MET A 453 0.86 4.94 15.33
N ASN A 454 1.19 4.63 16.58
CA ASN A 454 0.32 4.93 17.72
C ASN A 454 0.15 6.43 17.95
N LYS A 455 1.20 7.24 17.74
CA LYS A 455 1.08 8.72 17.76
C LYS A 455 0.19 9.23 16.63
N LEU A 456 0.42 8.77 15.38
CA LEU A 456 -0.41 9.07 14.21
C LEU A 456 -1.87 8.75 14.51
N ALA A 457 -2.13 7.54 14.99
CA ALA A 457 -3.47 7.08 15.33
C ALA A 457 -4.07 7.80 16.56
N SER A 458 -3.34 8.68 17.25
CA SER A 458 -3.87 9.43 18.40
C SER A 458 -4.20 10.89 18.05
N ILE A 459 -4.07 11.28 16.78
CA ILE A 459 -4.37 12.64 16.33
C ILE A 459 -5.87 12.89 16.42
N GLN A 460 -6.25 13.88 17.26
CA GLN A 460 -7.58 14.48 17.32
C GLN A 460 -8.73 13.45 17.37
N VAL A 461 -8.52 12.37 18.13
CA VAL A 461 -9.48 11.27 18.24
C VAL A 461 -10.76 11.68 18.96
N LEU A 462 -11.89 11.13 18.51
CA LEU A 462 -13.14 11.16 19.26
C LEU A 462 -13.15 9.99 20.25
N THR A 463 -13.50 10.25 21.51
CA THR A 463 -13.60 9.21 22.56
C THR A 463 -14.84 9.45 23.41
N GLY A 464 -15.15 8.53 24.33
CA GLY A 464 -16.26 8.77 25.25
C GLY A 464 -17.63 8.71 24.55
N ASP A 465 -18.37 9.80 24.66
CA ASP A 465 -19.66 10.06 24.01
C ASP A 465 -19.54 10.90 22.73
N GLN A 466 -18.33 11.27 22.31
CA GLN A 466 -18.09 12.05 21.10
C GLN A 466 -18.28 11.20 19.83
N GLY A 467 -19.00 11.69 18.83
CA GLY A 467 -19.25 10.94 17.59
C GLY A 467 -20.07 9.67 17.81
N GLN A 468 -19.88 8.67 16.94
CA GLN A 468 -20.72 7.46 16.90
C GLN A 468 -19.91 6.16 16.75
N ILE A 469 -20.59 5.02 16.83
CA ILE A 469 -20.08 3.73 16.32
C ILE A 469 -20.91 3.41 15.09
N ARG A 470 -20.35 3.61 13.89
CA ARG A 470 -21.09 3.36 12.65
C ARG A 470 -21.29 1.87 12.45
N LYS A 471 -22.49 1.46 12.03
CA LYS A 471 -22.78 0.08 11.62
C LYS A 471 -22.18 -0.24 10.25
N GLN A 472 -22.16 0.74 9.36
CA GLN A 472 -21.54 0.65 8.05
C GLN A 472 -20.53 1.80 7.93
N CYS A 473 -19.29 1.50 7.54
CA CYS A 473 -18.25 2.52 7.52
C CYS A 473 -18.47 3.61 6.48
N ARG A 474 -19.40 3.44 5.54
CA ARG A 474 -19.66 4.42 4.47
C ARG A 474 -20.76 5.44 4.76
N ALA A 475 -21.51 5.26 5.85
CA ALA A 475 -22.65 6.10 6.17
C ALA A 475 -22.72 6.41 7.65
N VAL A 476 -23.15 7.63 7.99
CA VAL A 476 -23.59 7.95 9.35
C VAL A 476 -24.83 7.11 9.72
N ASN A 477 -25.01 6.80 11.01
CA ASN A 477 -26.10 5.93 11.48
C ASN A 477 -27.49 6.53 11.33
#